data_AF-A0A7S1EWB5-F1
#
_entry.id   AF-A0A7S1EWB5-F1
#
_cell.length_a   1.000
_cell.length_b   1.000
_cell.length_c   1.000
_cell.angle_alpha   90.00
_cell.angle_beta   90.00
_cell.angle_gamma   90.00
#
_symmetry.space_group_name_H-M   'P 1'
#
loop_
_entity.id
_entity.type
_entity.pdbx_description
1 polymer ?
#
loop_
_entity_poly.entity_id
_entity_poly.type
_entity_poly.pdbx_seq_one_letter_code
_entity_poly.pdbx_strand_id
1 'polypeptide(L)'
;LKDASPLLGVCSASVDSAMAGSDGLQVGDIAKITGLSSLSGQELNGQEGTVTRFVGLKSRFEIMLSSTRLVSLKPENLWRVGGAVDGRWSRGDLARVVGVPTQQEAQALSGSLGELVSRGSNHEWVVRVQGKTFNVSMWNLRVCTREDDDPRGLLALRPRSQLLLGFALLGTLLTLLGAELALRRLVIIRLGVVAVVPGLGVLLLAGLAPACSLAWI
;
A
#
# COMPACT_ATOMS: atom_id res chain seq x y z
N LEU A 1 44.45 12.05 5.18
CA LEU A 1 43.26 11.84 6.02
C LEU A 1 42.43 13.10 5.88
N LYS A 2 41.73 13.31 4.76
CA LYS A 2 40.53 12.60 4.27
C LYS A 2 39.28 13.18 4.94
N ASP A 3 38.72 14.15 4.23
CA ASP A 3 37.29 14.51 4.07
C ASP A 3 36.46 14.87 5.32
N ALA A 4 36.12 16.15 5.45
CA ALA A 4 34.90 16.60 6.15
C ALA A 4 34.53 18.05 5.77
N SER A 5 33.83 18.21 4.65
CA SER A 5 33.00 19.40 4.37
C SER A 5 31.53 18.97 4.44
N PRO A 6 30.68 19.56 5.31
CA PRO A 6 29.26 19.26 5.30
C PRO A 6 28.57 20.03 4.18
N LEU A 7 27.88 19.29 3.31
CA LEU A 7 27.11 19.80 2.20
C LEU A 7 25.91 20.62 2.70
N LEU A 8 26.00 21.94 2.54
CA LEU A 8 24.82 22.78 2.34
C LEU A 8 24.21 22.39 0.99
N GLY A 9 22.98 21.87 1.03
CA GLY A 9 22.28 21.44 -0.18
C GLY A 9 20.85 20.99 0.08
N VAL A 10 20.11 21.69 0.97
CA VAL A 10 18.65 21.56 1.00
C VAL A 10 18.11 22.41 -0.14
N CYS A 11 18.06 21.83 -1.33
CA CYS A 11 17.29 22.37 -2.43
C CYS A 11 15.82 21.95 -2.22
N SER A 12 15.08 22.72 -1.41
CA SER A 12 13.62 22.76 -1.56
C SER A 12 13.32 23.40 -2.90
N ALA A 13 13.27 22.59 -3.95
CA ALA A 13 12.61 22.97 -5.19
C ALA A 13 11.13 22.67 -5.00
N SER A 14 10.41 23.68 -4.49
CA SER A 14 8.99 23.87 -4.78
C SER A 14 8.86 23.95 -6.30
N VAL A 15 8.52 22.82 -6.94
CA VAL A 15 8.13 22.82 -8.34
C VAL A 15 6.71 23.35 -8.42
N ASP A 16 6.64 24.57 -8.92
CA ASP A 16 5.43 25.32 -9.20
C ASP A 16 4.41 24.48 -9.98
N SER A 17 3.18 24.49 -9.47
CA SER A 17 1.99 23.97 -10.14
C SER A 17 1.69 24.83 -11.37
N ALA A 18 2.09 24.38 -12.56
CA ALA A 18 1.37 24.58 -13.82
C ALA A 18 2.13 23.94 -14.99
N MET A 19 1.86 22.67 -15.29
CA MET A 19 1.63 22.23 -16.68
C MET A 19 1.18 20.76 -16.71
N ALA A 20 -0.01 20.57 -17.24
CA ALA A 20 -0.61 19.27 -17.47
C ALA A 20 0.22 18.42 -18.45
N GLY A 21 0.35 17.13 -18.15
CA GLY A 21 0.52 16.09 -19.19
C GLY A 21 1.90 15.47 -19.34
N SER A 22 2.59 15.09 -18.25
CA SER A 22 3.53 13.95 -18.26
C SER A 22 3.95 13.57 -16.84
N ASP A 23 3.02 13.13 -16.01
CA ASP A 23 3.36 12.59 -14.69
C ASP A 23 4.13 11.28 -14.86
N GLY A 24 5.46 11.36 -14.79
CA GLY A 24 6.35 10.22 -14.53
C GLY A 24 6.18 9.01 -15.45
N LEU A 25 5.92 9.20 -16.74
CA LEU A 25 5.73 8.11 -17.70
C LEU A 25 7.00 7.25 -17.79
N GLN A 26 6.90 5.96 -17.48
CA GLN A 26 8.03 5.03 -17.53
C GLN A 26 7.83 3.94 -18.59
N VAL A 27 8.94 3.32 -18.99
CA VAL A 27 8.92 2.15 -19.85
C VAL A 27 8.08 1.04 -19.19
N GLY A 28 7.15 0.46 -19.94
CA GLY A 28 6.18 -0.54 -19.49
C GLY A 28 4.81 0.03 -19.09
N ASP A 29 4.67 1.36 -19.01
CA ASP A 29 3.37 1.97 -18.70
C ASP A 29 2.47 1.98 -19.94
N ILE A 30 1.15 1.94 -19.70
CA ILE A 30 0.16 2.17 -20.75
C ILE A 30 -0.12 3.66 -20.82
N ALA A 31 -0.04 4.21 -22.03
CA ALA A 31 -0.34 5.61 -22.28
C ALA A 31 -1.33 5.75 -23.43
N LYS A 32 -2.27 6.67 -23.25
CA LYS A 32 -3.23 7.11 -24.24
C LYS A 32 -2.69 8.32 -24.98
N ILE A 33 -2.84 8.27 -26.29
CA ILE A 33 -2.34 9.31 -27.19
C ILE A 33 -3.41 10.39 -27.29
N THR A 34 -3.01 11.64 -27.08
CA THR A 34 -3.89 12.81 -27.17
C THR A 34 -3.13 14.00 -27.74
N GLY A 35 -3.84 15.01 -28.27
CA GLY A 35 -3.22 16.28 -28.65
C GLY A 35 -2.44 16.31 -29.98
N LEU A 36 -2.50 15.25 -30.80
CA LEU A 36 -1.87 15.28 -32.13
C LEU A 36 -2.72 16.09 -33.12
N SER A 37 -2.10 17.07 -33.77
CA SER A 37 -2.73 17.99 -34.73
C SER A 37 -2.42 17.68 -36.20
N SER A 38 -1.52 16.74 -36.49
CA SER A 38 -1.25 16.28 -37.86
C SER A 38 -2.38 15.35 -38.37
N LEU A 39 -2.69 15.39 -39.66
CA LEU A 39 -3.71 14.51 -40.30
C LEU A 39 -3.51 13.03 -39.96
N SER A 40 -2.27 12.53 -40.08
CA SER A 40 -1.90 11.15 -39.70
C SER A 40 -1.83 10.90 -38.19
N GLY A 41 -1.76 11.97 -37.38
CA GLY A 41 -1.71 11.89 -35.92
C GLY A 41 -3.09 11.94 -35.28
N GLN A 42 -4.06 12.59 -35.91
CA GLN A 42 -5.45 12.63 -35.42
C GLN A 42 -6.08 11.23 -35.36
N GLU A 43 -5.76 10.36 -36.31
CA GLU A 43 -6.21 8.96 -36.30
C GLU A 43 -5.69 8.16 -35.09
N LEU A 44 -4.58 8.60 -34.51
CA LEU A 44 -3.95 7.97 -33.35
C LEU A 44 -4.48 8.54 -32.03
N ASN A 45 -5.12 9.71 -32.04
CA ASN A 45 -5.71 10.29 -30.83
C ASN A 45 -6.82 9.37 -30.30
N GLY A 46 -6.79 9.10 -29.01
CA GLY A 46 -7.73 8.20 -28.35
C GLY A 46 -7.27 6.74 -28.30
N GLN A 47 -6.23 6.36 -29.05
CA GLN A 47 -5.65 5.01 -28.98
C GLN A 47 -4.72 4.87 -27.76
N GLU A 48 -4.63 3.66 -27.24
CA GLU A 48 -3.81 3.30 -26.09
C GLU A 48 -2.69 2.36 -26.54
N GLY A 49 -1.52 2.48 -25.92
CA GLY A 49 -0.40 1.60 -26.22
C GLY A 49 0.59 1.52 -25.08
N THR A 50 1.47 0.52 -25.15
CA THR A 50 2.49 0.29 -24.12
C THR A 50 3.76 1.03 -24.48
N VAL A 51 4.33 1.77 -23.52
CA VAL A 51 5.60 2.47 -23.67
C VAL A 51 6.73 1.43 -23.71
N THR A 52 7.41 1.28 -24.83
CA THR A 52 8.49 0.30 -25.02
C THR A 52 9.86 0.84 -24.65
N ARG A 53 10.13 2.11 -24.98
CA ARG A 53 11.39 2.77 -24.62
C ARG A 53 11.29 4.29 -24.66
N PHE A 54 12.19 4.94 -23.94
CA PHE A 54 12.40 6.38 -24.03
C PHE A 54 13.63 6.68 -24.89
N VAL A 55 13.46 7.52 -25.92
CA VAL A 55 14.53 7.97 -26.80
C VAL A 55 15.00 9.34 -26.31
N GLY A 56 16.01 9.32 -25.43
CA GLY A 56 16.55 10.53 -24.79
C GLY A 56 17.10 11.58 -25.77
N LEU A 57 17.61 11.16 -26.93
CA LEU A 57 18.13 12.07 -27.97
C LEU A 57 17.08 13.02 -28.54
N LYS A 58 15.80 12.62 -28.53
CA LYS A 58 14.70 13.40 -29.11
C LYS A 58 13.61 13.73 -28.09
N SER A 59 13.81 13.36 -26.82
CA SER A 59 12.81 13.41 -25.74
C SER A 59 11.45 12.86 -26.16
N ARG A 60 11.45 11.68 -26.78
CA ARG A 60 10.23 11.01 -27.27
C ARG A 60 10.11 9.61 -26.69
N PHE A 61 8.89 9.20 -26.38
CA PHE A 61 8.55 7.84 -26.00
C PHE A 61 8.13 7.05 -27.23
N GLU A 62 8.64 5.83 -27.35
CA GLU A 62 8.12 4.86 -28.30
C GLU A 62 6.97 4.11 -27.65
N ILE A 63 5.83 4.12 -28.32
CA ILE A 63 4.61 3.45 -27.90
C ILE A 63 4.26 2.38 -28.92
N MET A 64 4.03 1.18 -28.42
CA MET A 64 3.49 0.05 -29.17
C MET A 64 1.96 0.07 -29.05
N LEU A 65 1.26 0.44 -30.12
CA LEU A 65 -0.21 0.45 -30.15
C LEU A 65 -0.80 -0.94 -30.47
N SER A 66 -0.08 -1.72 -31.26
CA SER A 66 -0.43 -3.09 -31.63
C SER A 66 0.85 -3.88 -31.85
N SER A 67 0.79 -5.21 -31.97
CA SER A 67 1.98 -6.06 -32.14
C SER A 67 2.92 -5.67 -33.29
N THR A 68 2.45 -4.86 -34.24
CA THR A 68 3.20 -4.42 -35.43
C THR A 68 3.34 -2.89 -35.56
N ARG A 69 2.67 -2.09 -34.74
CA ARG A 69 2.64 -0.62 -34.90
C ARG A 69 3.31 0.10 -33.73
N LEU A 70 4.51 0.60 -34.01
CA LEU A 70 5.31 1.42 -33.10
C LEU A 70 5.27 2.89 -33.53
N VAL A 71 5.03 3.81 -32.59
CA VAL A 71 4.97 5.26 -32.86
C VAL A 71 5.80 6.02 -31.83
N SER A 72 6.58 7.00 -32.29
CA SER A 72 7.39 7.85 -31.41
C SER A 72 6.70 9.19 -31.15
N LEU A 73 6.25 9.39 -29.92
CA LEU A 73 5.46 10.56 -29.51
C LEU A 73 6.17 11.34 -28.40
N LYS A 74 5.87 12.64 -28.33
CA LYS A 74 6.36 13.49 -27.24
C LYS A 74 5.57 13.21 -25.96
N PRO A 75 6.18 13.37 -24.78
CA PRO A 75 5.50 13.22 -23.49
C PRO A 75 4.22 14.05 -23.38
N GLU A 76 4.21 15.29 -23.88
CA GLU A 76 3.05 16.21 -23.85
C GLU A 76 1.80 15.65 -24.54
N ASN A 77 1.97 14.73 -25.48
CA ASN A 77 0.88 14.10 -26.23
C ASN A 77 0.47 12.75 -25.62
N LEU A 78 1.00 12.41 -24.45
CA LEU A 78 0.83 11.12 -23.81
C LEU A 78 0.23 11.28 -22.43
N TRP A 79 -0.92 10.66 -22.24
CA TRP A 79 -1.60 10.58 -20.97
C TRP A 79 -1.41 9.19 -20.38
N ARG A 80 -0.88 9.11 -19.16
CA ARG A 80 -0.73 7.83 -18.46
C ARG A 80 -2.12 7.23 -18.18
N VAL A 81 -2.42 6.10 -18.79
CA VAL A 81 -3.64 5.32 -18.51
C VAL A 81 -3.20 4.12 -17.71
N GLY A 82 -2.97 4.32 -16.41
CA GLY A 82 -2.47 3.22 -15.58
C GLY A 82 -1.86 3.58 -14.23
N GLY A 83 -2.20 4.75 -13.64
CA GLY A 83 -1.83 5.04 -12.25
C GLY A 83 -2.72 4.30 -11.24
N ALA A 84 -3.98 4.08 -11.61
CA ALA A 84 -4.99 3.44 -10.79
C ALA A 84 -5.97 2.73 -11.74
N VAL A 85 -5.75 1.46 -12.03
CA VAL A 85 -6.66 0.74 -12.93
C VAL A 85 -7.99 0.37 -12.24
N ASP A 86 -8.03 0.53 -10.92
CA ASP A 86 -9.20 0.28 -10.08
C ASP A 86 -9.03 0.94 -8.69
N GLY A 87 -8.13 1.94 -8.56
CA GLY A 87 -7.77 2.58 -7.28
C GLY A 87 -6.98 1.69 -6.31
N ARG A 88 -6.89 0.39 -6.61
CA ARG A 88 -6.36 -0.66 -5.72
C ARG A 88 -4.91 -1.06 -5.97
N TRP A 89 -4.45 -0.98 -7.23
CA TRP A 89 -3.13 -1.48 -7.64
C TRP A 89 -2.34 -0.43 -8.43
N SER A 90 -1.08 -0.25 -8.06
CA SER A 90 -0.10 0.63 -8.70
C SER A 90 1.21 -0.12 -9.00
N ARG A 91 1.95 0.39 -9.99
CA ARG A 91 3.30 -0.11 -10.31
C ARG A 91 4.21 0.04 -9.08
N GLY A 92 5.02 -0.98 -8.83
CA GLY A 92 5.90 -1.06 -7.66
C GLY A 92 5.20 -1.60 -6.41
N ASP A 93 3.88 -1.79 -6.43
CA ASP A 93 3.19 -2.40 -5.31
C ASP A 93 3.64 -3.86 -5.13
N LEU A 94 3.64 -4.28 -3.87
CA LEU A 94 3.93 -5.65 -3.48
C LEU A 94 2.62 -6.44 -3.43
N ALA A 95 2.54 -7.44 -4.29
CA ALA A 95 1.42 -8.35 -4.38
C ALA A 95 1.87 -9.78 -4.03
N ARG A 96 1.09 -10.48 -3.23
CA ARG A 96 1.24 -11.92 -3.05
C ARG A 96 0.54 -12.64 -4.18
N VAL A 97 1.27 -13.54 -4.83
CA VAL A 97 0.74 -14.41 -5.88
C VAL A 97 -0.03 -15.56 -5.22
N VAL A 98 -1.28 -15.79 -5.62
CA VAL A 98 -2.16 -16.82 -5.04
C VAL A 98 -2.79 -17.64 -6.18
N GLY A 99 -2.46 -18.92 -6.23
CA GLY A 99 -3.16 -19.90 -7.07
C GLY A 99 -3.08 -19.59 -8.56
N VAL A 100 -1.88 -19.66 -9.14
CA VAL A 100 -1.74 -19.50 -10.60
C VAL A 100 -2.02 -20.84 -11.29
N PRO A 101 -3.09 -20.97 -12.09
CA PRO A 101 -3.49 -22.26 -12.64
C PRO A 101 -2.63 -22.68 -13.85
N THR A 102 -2.03 -21.73 -14.56
CA THR A 102 -1.64 -21.93 -15.97
C THR A 102 -0.21 -22.44 -16.18
N GLN A 103 0.68 -22.42 -15.18
CA GLN A 103 2.08 -22.81 -15.36
C GLN A 103 2.64 -23.48 -14.09
N GLN A 104 3.23 -24.68 -14.21
CA GLN A 104 3.81 -25.42 -13.07
C GLN A 104 4.84 -24.60 -12.28
N GLU A 105 5.65 -23.80 -12.98
CA GLU A 105 6.60 -22.88 -12.33
C GLU A 105 5.87 -21.79 -11.53
N ALA A 106 4.75 -21.27 -12.03
CA ALA A 106 3.95 -20.26 -11.33
C ALA A 106 3.14 -20.85 -10.17
N GLN A 107 2.79 -22.14 -10.22
CA GLN A 107 2.21 -22.87 -9.10
C GLN A 107 3.20 -22.99 -7.94
N ALA A 108 4.46 -23.33 -8.22
CA ALA A 108 5.53 -23.36 -7.21
C ALA A 108 5.78 -21.99 -6.54
N LEU A 109 5.44 -20.90 -7.24
CA LEU A 109 5.54 -19.53 -6.76
C LEU A 109 4.28 -19.04 -6.04
N SER A 110 3.23 -19.86 -5.93
CA SER A 110 2.03 -19.52 -5.16
C SER A 110 2.39 -19.35 -3.68
N GLY A 111 2.06 -18.18 -3.13
CA GLY A 111 2.45 -17.76 -1.78
C GLY A 111 3.66 -16.81 -1.75
N SER A 112 4.39 -16.66 -2.86
CA SER A 112 5.52 -15.74 -2.95
C SER A 112 5.06 -14.30 -3.10
N LEU A 113 5.83 -13.39 -2.51
CA LEU A 113 5.69 -11.94 -2.70
C LEU A 113 6.36 -11.53 -4.02
N GLY A 114 5.69 -10.68 -4.79
CA GLY A 114 6.23 -10.13 -6.02
C GLY A 114 5.92 -8.66 -6.19
N GLU A 115 6.78 -7.98 -6.95
CA GLU A 115 6.63 -6.57 -7.30
C GLU A 115 5.86 -6.43 -8.62
N LEU A 116 4.85 -5.57 -8.66
CA LEU A 116 4.11 -5.28 -9.89
C LEU A 116 4.93 -4.38 -10.81
N VAL A 117 5.41 -4.92 -11.93
CA VAL A 117 6.33 -4.20 -12.84
C VAL A 117 5.55 -3.41 -13.88
N SER A 118 4.65 -4.09 -14.59
CA SER A 118 3.88 -3.50 -15.68
C SER A 118 2.58 -4.27 -15.86
N ARG A 119 1.61 -3.66 -16.52
CA ARG A 119 0.36 -4.35 -16.86
C ARG A 119 0.55 -5.16 -18.15
N GLY A 120 0.08 -6.40 -18.15
CA GLY A 120 -0.07 -7.22 -19.34
C GLY A 120 -1.35 -6.90 -20.11
N SER A 121 -1.59 -7.62 -21.19
CA SER A 121 -2.89 -7.61 -21.89
C SER A 121 -3.99 -8.25 -21.03
N ASN A 122 -5.25 -7.84 -21.19
CA ASN A 122 -6.42 -8.52 -20.60
C ASN A 122 -6.40 -8.74 -19.07
N HIS A 123 -6.24 -7.66 -18.27
CA HIS A 123 -6.29 -7.72 -16.80
C HIS A 123 -5.19 -8.55 -16.13
N GLU A 124 -4.10 -8.77 -16.84
CA GLU A 124 -2.93 -9.44 -16.29
C GLU A 124 -1.88 -8.42 -15.86
N TRP A 125 -1.05 -8.81 -14.90
CA TRP A 125 0.05 -8.03 -14.37
C TRP A 125 1.33 -8.82 -14.52
N VAL A 126 2.37 -8.15 -15.00
CA VAL A 126 3.73 -8.67 -15.00
C VAL A 126 4.29 -8.47 -13.60
N VAL A 127 4.44 -9.58 -12.88
CA VAL A 127 4.93 -9.62 -11.51
C VAL A 127 6.35 -10.15 -11.50
N ARG A 128 7.26 -9.44 -10.83
CA ARG A 128 8.64 -9.87 -10.60
C ARG A 128 8.73 -10.63 -9.27
N VAL A 129 9.11 -11.90 -9.34
CA VAL A 129 9.33 -12.77 -8.18
C VAL A 129 10.75 -13.33 -8.28
N GLN A 130 11.59 -13.07 -7.26
CA GLN A 130 12.98 -13.55 -7.21
C GLN A 130 13.81 -13.25 -8.48
N GLY A 131 13.59 -12.09 -9.09
CA GLY A 131 14.30 -11.66 -10.31
C GLY A 131 13.75 -12.22 -11.64
N LYS A 132 12.74 -13.10 -11.60
CA LYS A 132 12.01 -13.59 -12.78
C LYS A 132 10.67 -12.87 -12.92
N THR A 133 10.26 -12.58 -14.15
CA THR A 133 8.98 -11.91 -14.44
C THR A 133 7.95 -12.90 -14.94
N PHE A 134 6.75 -12.86 -14.37
CA PHE A 134 5.63 -13.74 -14.74
C PHE A 134 4.40 -12.90 -15.04
N ASN A 135 3.62 -13.32 -16.03
CA ASN A 135 2.33 -12.70 -16.29
C ASN A 135 1.27 -13.41 -15.44
N VAL A 136 0.66 -12.68 -14.52
CA VAL A 136 -0.30 -13.20 -13.55
C VAL A 136 -1.58 -12.40 -13.62
N SER A 137 -2.70 -13.09 -13.75
CA SER A 137 -4.00 -12.44 -13.77
C SER A 137 -4.32 -11.72 -12.45
N MET A 138 -4.96 -10.56 -12.50
CA MET A 138 -5.22 -9.73 -11.31
C MET A 138 -6.01 -10.45 -10.20
N TRP A 139 -6.82 -11.45 -10.55
CA TRP A 139 -7.59 -12.26 -9.58
C TRP A 139 -6.71 -13.15 -8.71
N ASN A 140 -5.53 -13.51 -9.22
CA ASN A 140 -4.53 -14.35 -8.56
C ASN A 140 -3.49 -13.50 -7.81
N LEU A 141 -3.74 -12.20 -7.65
CA LEU A 141 -2.91 -11.30 -6.86
C LEU A 141 -3.67 -10.84 -5.61
N ARG A 142 -2.95 -10.67 -4.50
CA ARG A 142 -3.47 -10.10 -3.25
C ARG A 142 -2.55 -8.97 -2.79
N VAL A 143 -3.09 -7.78 -2.53
CA VAL A 143 -2.29 -6.64 -2.07
C VAL A 143 -1.80 -6.96 -0.66
N CYS A 144 -0.50 -6.81 -0.41
CA CYS A 144 0.05 -6.95 0.95
C CYS A 144 0.19 -5.60 1.66
N THR A 145 0.06 -4.49 0.95
CA THR A 145 0.29 -3.12 1.44
C THR A 145 -0.95 -2.40 1.96
N ARG A 146 -2.16 -2.92 1.72
CA ARG A 146 -3.41 -2.35 2.24
C ARG A 146 -4.13 -3.39 3.10
N GLU A 147 -4.34 -3.05 4.37
CA GLU A 147 -5.17 -3.84 5.30
C GLU A 147 -6.62 -3.99 4.78
N ASP A 148 -7.07 -3.10 3.88
CA ASP A 148 -8.40 -3.11 3.25
C ASP A 148 -8.69 -4.32 2.35
N ASP A 149 -7.67 -5.11 2.01
CA ASP A 149 -7.80 -6.23 1.05
C ASP A 149 -8.37 -7.51 1.65
N ASP A 150 -8.49 -7.58 2.98
CA ASP A 150 -9.11 -8.69 3.67
C ASP A 150 -10.36 -8.19 4.44
N PRO A 151 -11.48 -7.89 3.75
CA PRO A 151 -12.69 -7.36 4.40
C PRO A 151 -13.28 -8.35 5.40
N ARG A 152 -12.83 -9.60 5.35
CA ARG A 152 -13.26 -10.64 6.26
C ARG A 152 -12.29 -10.79 7.43
N GLY A 153 -10.97 -10.59 7.29
CA GLY A 153 -10.03 -10.66 8.42
C GLY A 153 -10.31 -11.86 9.36
N LEU A 154 -10.55 -11.60 10.64
CA LEU A 154 -10.95 -12.62 11.62
C LEU A 154 -12.31 -13.30 11.32
N LEU A 155 -13.20 -12.65 10.58
CA LEU A 155 -14.46 -13.20 10.07
C LEU A 155 -14.29 -14.16 8.88
N ALA A 156 -13.08 -14.34 8.35
CA ALA A 156 -12.77 -15.39 7.36
C ALA A 156 -12.58 -16.78 8.00
N LEU A 157 -12.34 -16.82 9.33
CA LEU A 157 -12.17 -18.07 10.07
C LEU A 157 -13.44 -18.93 10.00
N ARG A 158 -13.30 -20.26 10.11
CA ARG A 158 -14.47 -21.16 10.19
C ARG A 158 -15.39 -20.70 11.36
N PRO A 159 -16.73 -20.82 11.24
CA PRO A 159 -17.64 -20.32 12.27
C PRO A 159 -17.41 -20.97 13.64
N ARG A 160 -16.94 -22.22 13.68
CA ARG A 160 -16.53 -22.90 14.91
C ARG A 160 -15.34 -22.24 15.59
N SER A 161 -14.31 -21.87 14.82
CA SER A 161 -13.13 -21.17 15.35
C SER A 161 -13.45 -19.74 15.78
N GLN A 162 -14.39 -19.07 15.10
CA GLN A 162 -14.86 -17.74 15.51
C GLN A 162 -15.58 -17.79 16.86
N LEU A 163 -16.47 -18.77 17.06
CA LEU A 163 -17.14 -18.97 18.34
C LEU A 163 -16.14 -19.28 19.45
N LEU A 164 -15.18 -20.19 19.21
CA LEU A 164 -14.13 -20.51 20.19
C LEU A 164 -13.28 -19.28 20.55
N LEU A 165 -12.88 -18.48 19.56
CA LEU A 165 -12.14 -17.24 19.79
C LEU A 165 -12.98 -16.23 20.57
N GLY A 166 -14.27 -16.08 20.22
CA GLY A 166 -15.21 -15.23 20.95
C GLY A 166 -15.37 -15.64 22.41
N PHE A 167 -15.53 -16.94 22.69
CA PHE A 167 -15.60 -17.46 24.06
C PHE A 167 -14.28 -17.26 24.81
N ALA A 168 -13.13 -17.47 24.16
CA ALA A 168 -11.84 -17.22 24.78
C ALA A 168 -11.66 -15.75 25.16
N LEU A 169 -11.98 -14.83 24.25
CA LEU A 169 -11.93 -13.38 24.50
C LEU A 169 -12.90 -12.95 25.60
N LEU A 170 -14.14 -13.45 25.58
CA LEU A 170 -15.12 -13.19 26.63
C LEU A 170 -14.64 -13.72 27.99
N GLY A 171 -14.06 -14.92 28.02
CA GLY A 171 -13.46 -15.50 29.21
C GLY A 171 -12.34 -14.61 29.76
N THR A 172 -11.42 -14.14 28.91
CA THR A 172 -10.36 -13.22 29.33
C THR A 172 -10.89 -11.88 29.83
N LEU A 173 -11.97 -11.36 29.25
CA LEU A 173 -12.60 -10.13 29.71
C LEU A 173 -13.23 -10.30 31.09
N LEU A 174 -13.91 -11.43 31.34
CA LEU A 174 -14.51 -11.75 32.63
C LEU A 174 -13.46 -11.98 33.72
N THR A 175 -12.32 -12.61 33.40
CA THR A 175 -11.23 -12.78 34.38
C THR A 175 -10.57 -11.45 34.72
N LEU A 176 -10.35 -10.58 33.74
CA LEU A 176 -9.84 -9.23 33.96
C LEU A 176 -10.80 -8.39 34.81
N LEU A 177 -12.10 -8.42 34.49
CA LEU A 177 -13.14 -7.72 35.27
C LEU A 177 -13.23 -8.26 36.71
N GLY A 178 -13.17 -9.58 36.88
CA GLY A 178 -13.15 -10.22 38.18
C GLY A 178 -11.92 -9.84 39.01
N ALA A 179 -10.74 -9.79 38.38
CA ALA A 179 -9.51 -9.35 39.03
C ALA A 179 -9.58 -7.88 39.44
N GLU A 180 -10.15 -7.00 38.61
CA GLU A 180 -10.33 -5.59 38.93
C GLU A 180 -11.30 -5.39 40.10
N LEU A 181 -12.43 -6.10 40.12
CA LEU A 181 -13.38 -6.06 41.23
C LEU A 181 -12.77 -6.62 42.52
N ALA A 182 -11.97 -7.68 42.43
CA ALA A 182 -11.24 -8.24 43.57
C ALA A 182 -10.20 -7.26 44.11
N LEU A 183 -9.44 -6.59 43.25
CA LEU A 183 -8.51 -5.53 43.63
C LEU A 183 -9.23 -4.36 44.30
N ARG A 184 -10.34 -3.87 43.72
CA ARG A 184 -11.16 -2.81 44.33
C ARG A 184 -11.69 -3.21 45.71
N ARG A 185 -12.18 -4.45 45.86
CA ARG A 185 -12.60 -4.98 47.17
C ARG A 185 -11.44 -5.07 48.16
N LEU A 186 -10.28 -5.58 47.73
CA LEU A 186 -9.09 -5.67 48.59
C LEU A 186 -8.61 -4.29 49.01
N VAL A 187 -8.63 -3.29 48.13
CA VAL A 187 -8.31 -1.89 48.45
C VAL A 187 -9.29 -1.35 49.49
N ILE A 188 -10.59 -1.53 49.31
CA ILE A 188 -11.62 -1.08 50.27
C ILE A 188 -11.44 -1.75 51.65
N ILE A 189 -11.14 -3.05 51.67
CA ILE A 189 -10.97 -3.82 52.91
C ILE A 189 -9.63 -3.49 53.59
N ARG A 190 -8.53 -3.37 52.83
CA ARG A 190 -7.18 -3.11 53.36
C ARG A 190 -6.98 -1.66 53.78
N LEU A 191 -7.61 -0.70 53.12
CA LEU A 191 -7.64 0.70 53.56
C LEU A 191 -8.73 0.99 54.60
N GLY A 192 -9.46 -0.05 55.06
CA GLY A 192 -10.26 -0.04 56.28
C GLY A 192 -10.95 1.29 56.59
N VAL A 193 -12.04 1.59 55.87
CA VAL A 193 -12.90 2.76 56.09
C VAL A 193 -12.11 4.07 56.26
N VAL A 194 -11.85 4.73 55.15
CA VAL A 194 -12.05 6.17 55.16
C VAL A 194 -13.27 6.37 54.30
N ALA A 195 -14.35 6.90 54.90
CA ALA A 195 -15.35 7.63 54.15
C ALA A 195 -14.54 8.61 53.29
N VAL A 196 -14.34 8.28 52.02
CA VAL A 196 -13.60 9.13 51.10
C VAL A 196 -14.48 10.36 50.98
N VAL A 197 -14.16 11.37 51.79
CA VAL A 197 -14.58 12.74 51.53
C VAL A 197 -14.24 12.95 50.06
N PRO A 198 -15.21 13.33 49.20
CA PRO A 198 -15.08 13.25 47.74
C PRO A 198 -13.85 13.97 47.14
N GLY A 199 -13.12 14.75 47.93
CA GLY A 199 -11.85 15.37 47.54
C GLY A 199 -10.56 14.54 47.75
N LEU A 200 -10.52 13.54 48.63
CA LEU A 200 -9.26 12.87 48.98
C LEU A 200 -8.74 11.95 47.84
N GLY A 201 -9.66 11.31 47.12
CA GLY A 201 -9.31 10.50 45.94
C GLY A 201 -8.74 11.33 44.79
N VAL A 202 -9.24 12.56 44.61
CA VAL A 202 -8.74 13.51 43.60
C VAL A 202 -7.36 14.03 44.00
N LEU A 203 -7.11 14.25 45.29
CA LEU A 203 -5.84 14.76 45.80
C LEU A 203 -4.72 13.71 45.71
N LEU A 204 -5.04 12.43 45.95
CA LEU A 204 -4.10 11.31 45.75
C LEU A 204 -3.77 11.08 44.27
N LEU A 205 -4.76 11.15 43.37
CA LEU A 205 -4.55 11.05 41.93
C LEU A 205 -3.72 12.23 41.38
N ALA A 206 -3.96 13.45 41.87
CA ALA A 206 -3.17 14.62 41.50
C ALA A 206 -1.73 14.58 42.04
N GLY A 207 -1.51 13.98 43.21
CA GLY A 207 -0.17 13.82 43.81
C GLY A 207 0.67 12.71 43.17
N LEU A 208 0.05 11.64 42.67
CA LEU A 208 0.76 10.52 42.02
C LEU A 208 1.07 10.76 40.54
N ALA A 209 0.33 11.66 39.87
CA ALA A 209 0.57 12.02 38.47
C ALA A 209 2.01 12.52 38.18
N PRO A 210 2.62 13.42 38.97
CA PRO A 210 4.00 13.85 38.73
C PRO A 210 5.06 12.79 39.10
N ALA A 211 4.75 11.87 40.01
CA ALA A 211 5.66 10.77 40.35
C ALA A 211 5.76 9.74 39.21
N CYS A 212 4.64 9.46 38.52
CA CYS A 212 4.64 8.58 37.35
C CYS A 212 5.28 9.24 36.11
N SER A 213 5.26 10.58 35.97
CA SER A 213 5.95 11.25 34.86
C SER A 213 7.47 11.24 35.00
N LEU A 214 8.01 11.14 36.22
CA LEU A 214 9.46 11.03 36.47
C LEU A 214 9.99 9.61 36.32
N ALA A 215 9.13 8.59 36.31
CA ALA A 215 9.53 7.19 36.08
C ALA A 215 9.67 6.84 34.58
N TRP A 216 9.36 7.77 33.68
CA TRP A 216 9.45 7.59 32.22
C TRP A 216 10.55 8.48 31.57
N ILE A 217 11.37 9.17 32.36
CA ILE A 217 12.61 9.83 31.91
C ILE A 217 13.78 8.98 32.41
#